data_AF-A0A9P3HFY6-F1
#
_entry.id   AF-A0A9P3HFY6-F1
#
_cell.length_a   1.000
_cell.length_b   1.000
_cell.length_c   1.000
_cell.angle_alpha   90.00
_cell.angle_beta   90.00
_cell.angle_gamma   90.00
#
_symmetry.space_group_name_H-M   'P 1'
#
loop_
_entity.id
_entity.type
_entity.pdbx_description
1 polymer ?
#
loop_
_entity_poly.entity_id
_entity_poly.type
_entity_poly.pdbx_seq_one_letter_code
_entity_poly.pdbx_strand_id
1 'polypeptide(L)'
;MQKTLVLMLSAVLCASMVAAEYAVQIANNNGSKSLKLTAPDGTRPCICLASTQTATIKGINGGNIKVFSSVDCTGNYQTIGSNSAISNAQWVNSISFGASGSSSGPGSCPNWYNN
;
A
#
# COMPACT_ATOMS: atom_id res chain seq x y z
N MET A 1 51.06 2.26 -30.78
CA MET A 1 50.51 1.17 -29.95
C MET A 1 49.28 1.69 -29.22
N GLN A 2 48.12 1.68 -29.90
CA GLN A 2 46.81 2.00 -29.32
C GLN A 2 46.24 0.73 -28.70
N LYS A 3 46.66 0.40 -27.48
CA LYS A 3 46.03 -0.66 -26.68
C LYS A 3 46.16 -0.22 -25.23
N THR A 4 45.12 -0.45 -24.44
CA THR A 4 45.06 -0.22 -22.97
C THR A 4 44.43 1.11 -22.51
N LEU A 5 43.27 1.50 -23.05
CA LEU A 5 42.43 2.51 -22.38
C LEU A 5 40.92 2.27 -22.58
N VAL A 6 40.50 1.00 -22.55
CA VAL A 6 39.07 0.60 -22.68
C VAL A 6 38.70 -0.43 -21.61
N LEU A 7 39.25 -0.31 -20.40
CA LEU A 7 39.02 -1.30 -19.32
C LEU A 7 38.77 -0.65 -17.95
N MET A 8 38.08 0.49 -17.90
CA MET A 8 37.54 1.06 -16.66
C MET A 8 36.10 1.56 -16.84
N LEU A 9 35.28 0.82 -17.60
CA LEU A 9 33.88 1.18 -17.89
C LEU A 9 32.95 0.00 -17.59
N SER A 10 33.09 -0.63 -16.40
CA SER A 10 32.43 -1.93 -16.16
C SER A 10 32.03 -2.24 -14.71
N ALA A 11 31.93 -1.27 -13.79
CA ALA A 11 31.63 -1.63 -12.38
C ALA A 11 30.84 -0.62 -11.55
N VAL A 12 30.01 0.23 -12.16
CA VAL A 12 28.99 0.98 -11.39
C VAL A 12 27.63 0.80 -12.07
N LEU A 13 27.19 -0.46 -12.18
CA LEU A 13 25.77 -0.72 -12.06
C LEU A 13 25.45 -0.56 -10.57
N CYS A 14 25.25 0.69 -10.14
CA CYS A 14 24.41 0.95 -8.98
C CYS A 14 23.06 0.33 -9.32
N ALA A 15 22.85 -0.91 -8.87
CA ALA A 15 21.52 -1.45 -8.69
C ALA A 15 20.87 -0.53 -7.65
N SER A 16 20.26 0.56 -8.13
CA SER A 16 19.19 1.20 -7.41
C SER A 16 18.10 0.15 -7.27
N MET A 17 18.20 -0.66 -6.21
CA MET A 17 17.05 -1.38 -5.69
C MET A 17 16.05 -0.29 -5.36
N VAL A 18 15.13 -0.04 -6.29
CA VAL A 18 13.98 0.80 -6.04
C VAL A 18 13.20 0.05 -4.97
N ALA A 19 13.29 0.55 -3.75
CA ALA A 19 12.38 0.29 -2.65
C ALA A 19 10.96 0.17 -3.21
N ALA A 20 10.43 -1.05 -3.28
CA ALA A 20 9.11 -1.27 -3.85
C ALA A 20 8.07 -0.83 -2.81
N GLU A 21 7.64 0.43 -2.90
CA GLU A 21 6.62 0.98 -2.02
C GLU A 21 5.35 0.11 -2.08
N TYR A 22 4.95 -0.44 -0.93
CA TYR A 22 3.66 -1.11 -0.80
C TYR A 22 2.56 -0.08 -0.92
N ALA A 23 1.56 -0.33 -1.75
CA ALA A 23 0.50 0.63 -1.96
C ALA A 23 -0.87 -0.03 -2.03
N VAL A 24 -1.87 0.77 -1.67
CA VAL A 24 -3.28 0.42 -1.86
C VAL A 24 -3.97 1.57 -2.56
N GLN A 25 -4.85 1.23 -3.50
CA GLN A 25 -5.71 2.18 -4.17
C GLN A 25 -7.15 1.97 -3.73
N ILE A 26 -7.81 3.05 -3.32
CA ILE A 26 -9.17 3.06 -2.80
C ILE A 26 -10.02 3.94 -3.69
N ALA A 27 -11.09 3.38 -4.26
CA ALA A 27 -12.02 4.09 -5.11
C ALA A 27 -13.42 4.13 -4.49
N ASN A 28 -14.12 5.25 -4.72
CA ASN A 28 -15.49 5.47 -4.26
C ASN A 28 -16.51 4.78 -5.20
N ASN A 29 -17.80 4.82 -4.86
CA ASN A 29 -18.81 3.95 -5.49
C ASN A 29 -19.02 4.21 -6.99
N ASN A 30 -18.90 5.46 -7.43
CA ASN A 30 -19.05 5.84 -8.84
C ASN A 30 -17.69 5.98 -9.56
N GLY A 31 -16.57 5.64 -8.89
CA GLY A 31 -15.21 5.77 -9.42
C GLY A 31 -14.73 7.21 -9.63
N SER A 32 -15.50 8.23 -9.26
CA SER A 32 -15.16 9.64 -9.48
C SER A 32 -14.05 10.14 -8.53
N LYS A 33 -13.78 9.42 -7.43
CA LYS A 33 -12.69 9.70 -6.50
C LYS A 33 -11.86 8.44 -6.29
N SER A 34 -10.55 8.59 -6.40
CA SER A 34 -9.58 7.55 -6.07
C SER A 34 -8.44 8.14 -5.25
N LEU A 35 -7.95 7.33 -4.31
CA LEU A 35 -6.90 7.64 -3.36
C LEU A 35 -5.84 6.55 -3.46
N LYS A 36 -4.55 6.90 -3.48
CA LYS A 36 -3.46 5.95 -3.36
C LYS A 36 -2.75 6.19 -2.03
N LEU A 37 -2.76 5.20 -1.16
CA LEU A 37 -1.99 5.21 0.09
C LEU A 37 -0.73 4.37 -0.13
N THR A 38 0.42 4.87 0.35
CA THR A 38 1.70 4.16 0.32
C THR A 38 2.16 3.91 1.75
N ALA A 39 2.80 2.76 1.96
CA ALA A 39 3.46 2.42 3.20
C ALA A 39 4.98 2.48 2.96
N PRO A 40 5.73 3.22 3.78
CA PRO A 40 7.19 3.19 3.73
C PRO A 40 7.75 1.77 3.88
N ASP A 41 8.88 1.51 3.26
CA ASP A 41 9.59 0.23 3.36
C ASP A 41 9.81 -0.18 4.81
N GLY A 42 9.57 -1.46 5.09
CA GLY A 42 9.70 -2.04 6.44
C GLY A 42 8.60 -1.65 7.42
N THR A 43 7.64 -0.80 7.03
CA THR A 43 6.52 -0.43 7.89
C THR A 43 5.24 -1.16 7.53
N ARG A 44 4.29 -1.19 8.47
CA ARG A 44 2.96 -1.76 8.28
C ARG A 44 1.89 -0.89 8.94
N PRO A 45 1.55 0.29 8.39
CA PRO A 45 0.54 1.15 8.98
C PRO A 45 -0.84 0.47 9.05
N CYS A 46 -1.61 0.83 10.06
CA CYS A 46 -3.05 0.68 10.12
C CYS A 46 -3.69 2.04 9.82
N ILE A 47 -4.54 2.08 8.80
CA ILE A 47 -5.24 3.28 8.34
C ILE A 47 -6.73 3.10 8.58
N CYS A 48 -7.35 4.05 9.29
CA CYS A 48 -8.80 4.07 9.47
C CYS A 48 -9.46 4.61 8.20
N LEU A 49 -10.48 3.90 7.71
CA LEU A 49 -11.25 4.22 6.51
C LEU A 49 -12.73 4.45 6.82
N ALA A 50 -13.20 4.34 8.06
CA ALA A 50 -14.63 4.43 8.40
C ALA A 50 -15.31 5.74 7.96
N SER A 51 -14.55 6.85 7.89
CA SER A 51 -15.03 8.15 7.40
C SER A 51 -14.86 8.35 5.88
N THR A 52 -14.33 7.34 5.17
CA THR A 52 -13.99 7.38 3.74
C THR A 52 -14.83 6.36 2.98
N GLN A 53 -15.53 6.80 1.93
CA GLN A 53 -16.33 5.87 1.14
C GLN A 53 -15.44 4.89 0.37
N THR A 54 -15.52 3.61 0.71
CA THR A 54 -14.70 2.53 0.15
C THR A 54 -15.56 1.59 -0.70
N ALA A 55 -15.52 1.71 -2.03
CA ALA A 55 -16.24 0.76 -2.90
C ALA A 55 -15.33 -0.34 -3.43
N THR A 56 -14.13 0.04 -3.83
CA THR A 56 -13.10 -0.88 -4.33
C THR A 56 -11.79 -0.60 -3.62
N ILE A 57 -11.11 -1.67 -3.18
CA ILE A 57 -9.76 -1.60 -2.63
C ILE A 57 -8.87 -2.52 -3.45
N LYS A 58 -7.81 -1.96 -4.02
CA LYS A 58 -6.83 -2.68 -4.85
C LYS A 58 -5.46 -2.63 -4.18
N GLY A 59 -4.83 -3.80 -4.03
CA GLY A 59 -3.42 -3.89 -3.66
C GLY A 59 -2.50 -3.59 -4.83
N ILE A 60 -1.40 -2.89 -4.59
CA ILE A 60 -0.37 -2.54 -5.58
C ILE A 60 1.01 -2.85 -4.98
N ASN A 61 1.88 -3.49 -5.78
CA ASN A 61 3.26 -3.83 -5.40
C ASN A 61 3.42 -4.80 -4.20
N GLY A 62 2.45 -5.68 -3.97
CA GLY A 62 2.58 -6.77 -2.98
C GLY A 62 2.42 -6.36 -1.51
N GLY A 63 2.93 -7.20 -0.61
CA GLY A 63 2.87 -7.00 0.84
C GLY A 63 1.70 -7.70 1.55
N ASN A 64 1.61 -7.48 2.86
CA ASN A 64 0.58 -8.04 3.74
C ASN A 64 -0.61 -7.09 3.86
N ILE A 65 -1.54 -7.15 2.90
CA ILE A 65 -2.74 -6.31 2.87
C ILE A 65 -3.88 -7.04 3.58
N LYS A 66 -4.34 -6.49 4.71
CA LYS A 66 -5.46 -6.97 5.50
C LYS A 66 -6.48 -5.86 5.65
N VAL A 67 -7.75 -6.17 5.40
CA VAL A 67 -8.88 -5.25 5.59
C VAL A 67 -9.78 -5.75 6.70
N PHE A 68 -10.34 -4.82 7.47
CA PHE A 68 -11.07 -5.09 8.70
C PHE A 68 -12.37 -4.30 8.73
N SER A 69 -13.39 -4.87 9.37
CA SER A 69 -14.61 -4.14 9.75
C SER A 69 -14.44 -3.33 11.04
N SER A 70 -13.37 -3.55 11.80
CA SER A 70 -13.01 -2.66 12.90
C SER A 70 -12.29 -1.41 12.39
N VAL A 71 -12.22 -0.38 13.22
CA VAL A 71 -11.54 0.90 12.91
C VAL A 71 -10.05 0.88 13.23
N ASP A 72 -9.55 -0.17 13.89
CA ASP A 72 -8.25 -0.22 14.55
C ASP A 72 -7.36 -1.40 14.09
N CYS A 73 -7.69 -2.04 12.96
CA CYS A 73 -7.00 -3.22 12.42
C CYS A 73 -6.92 -4.41 13.39
N THR A 74 -7.97 -4.62 14.18
CA THR A 74 -8.11 -5.75 15.10
C THR A 74 -9.24 -6.70 14.67
N GLY A 75 -9.27 -7.90 15.25
CA GLY A 75 -10.30 -8.91 14.97
C GLY A 75 -10.12 -9.61 13.63
N ASN A 76 -11.24 -10.07 13.07
CA ASN A 76 -11.27 -10.81 11.81
C ASN A 76 -10.93 -9.93 10.63
N TYR A 77 -10.21 -10.49 9.67
CA TYR A 77 -9.77 -9.78 8.49
C TYR A 77 -9.93 -10.61 7.23
N GLN A 78 -9.98 -9.90 6.10
CA GLN A 78 -9.80 -10.47 4.78
C GLN A 78 -8.45 -10.00 4.21
N THR A 79 -7.76 -10.88 3.50
CA THR A 79 -6.51 -10.55 2.81
C THR A 79 -6.76 -10.16 1.36
N ILE A 80 -6.03 -9.15 0.88
CA ILE A 80 -6.02 -8.77 -0.53
C ILE A 80 -4.66 -9.18 -1.12
N GLY A 81 -4.68 -9.92 -2.23
CA GLY A 81 -3.47 -10.30 -2.95
C GLY A 81 -2.79 -9.12 -3.63
N SER A 82 -1.51 -9.29 -3.97
CA SER A 82 -0.79 -8.34 -4.81
C SER A 82 -1.52 -8.12 -6.13
N ASN A 83 -1.67 -6.87 -6.55
CA ASN A 83 -2.36 -6.48 -7.80
C ASN A 83 -3.81 -6.99 -7.92
N SER A 84 -4.38 -7.48 -6.81
CA SER A 84 -5.75 -7.96 -6.72
C SER A 84 -6.64 -6.88 -6.11
N ALA A 85 -7.95 -6.98 -6.37
CA ALA A 85 -8.92 -6.04 -5.85
C ALA A 85 -10.09 -6.77 -5.18
N ILE A 86 -10.67 -6.12 -4.19
CA ILE A 86 -11.99 -6.45 -3.67
C ILE A 86 -12.96 -5.34 -4.08
N SER A 87 -14.14 -5.75 -4.49
CA SER A 87 -15.29 -4.86 -4.76
C SER A 87 -16.30 -4.99 -3.63
N ASN A 88 -17.25 -4.06 -3.56
CA ASN A 88 -18.24 -3.98 -2.48
C ASN A 88 -17.56 -3.86 -1.09
N ALA A 89 -16.52 -3.04 -1.01
CA ALA A 89 -15.69 -2.87 0.18
C ALA A 89 -16.27 -1.88 1.21
N GLN A 90 -17.57 -1.54 1.14
CA GLN A 90 -18.19 -0.51 2.00
C GLN A 90 -18.21 -0.91 3.48
N TRP A 91 -18.02 -2.19 3.78
CA TRP A 91 -17.91 -2.71 5.14
C TRP A 91 -16.52 -2.51 5.75
N VAL A 92 -15.51 -2.12 4.96
CA VAL A 92 -14.13 -1.95 5.41
C VAL A 92 -13.97 -0.63 6.14
N ASN A 93 -13.65 -0.70 7.42
CA ASN A 93 -13.45 0.44 8.31
C ASN A 93 -11.98 0.71 8.63
N SER A 94 -11.09 -0.25 8.39
CA SER A 94 -9.64 -0.02 8.46
C SER A 94 -8.87 -0.99 7.57
N ILE A 95 -7.65 -0.59 7.22
CA ILE A 95 -6.74 -1.37 6.40
C ILE A 95 -5.33 -1.37 7.00
N SER A 96 -4.72 -2.55 7.08
CA SER A 96 -3.31 -2.72 7.39
C SER A 96 -2.58 -3.25 6.18
N PHE A 97 -1.55 -2.55 5.71
CA PHE A 97 -0.77 -2.95 4.54
C PHE A 97 0.71 -2.62 4.72
N GLY A 98 1.59 -3.36 4.06
CA GLY A 98 3.04 -3.17 4.15
C GLY A 98 3.83 -4.46 4.41
N ALA A 99 4.95 -4.33 5.12
CA ALA A 99 5.81 -5.43 5.52
C ALA A 99 5.08 -6.46 6.41
N SER A 100 5.71 -7.60 6.70
CA SER A 100 5.19 -8.56 7.68
C SER A 100 5.34 -8.01 9.12
N GLY A 101 4.57 -8.57 10.06
CA GLY A 101 4.62 -8.19 11.47
C GLY A 101 3.41 -7.38 11.94
N SER A 102 3.53 -6.78 13.12
CA SER A 102 2.46 -5.99 13.74
C SER A 102 2.22 -4.68 13.00
N SER A 103 0.97 -4.24 12.98
CA SER A 103 0.60 -2.93 12.44
C SER A 103 0.54 -1.86 13.51
N SER A 104 0.77 -0.61 13.13
CA SER A 104 0.72 0.56 14.02
C SER A 104 -0.40 1.54 13.64
N GLY A 105 -1.06 2.13 14.64
CA GLY A 105 -2.18 3.07 14.44
C GLY A 105 -3.56 2.41 14.49
N PRO A 106 -4.62 3.09 14.01
CA PRO A 106 -4.60 4.41 13.40
C PRO A 106 -4.60 5.53 14.46
N GLY A 107 -3.86 6.61 14.19
CA GLY A 107 -3.86 7.80 15.04
C GLY A 107 -5.05 8.75 14.82
N SER A 108 -5.76 8.62 13.69
CA SER A 108 -6.93 9.43 13.32
C SER A 108 -7.79 8.71 12.27
N CYS A 109 -9.02 9.18 12.06
CA CYS A 109 -9.94 8.65 11.04
C CYS A 109 -10.59 9.74 10.16
N PRO A 110 -9.79 10.46 9.35
CA PRO A 110 -10.30 11.50 8.47
C PRO A 110 -11.04 10.91 7.26
N ASN A 111 -11.76 11.78 6.54
CA ASN A 111 -12.21 11.47 5.19
C ASN A 111 -11.04 11.71 4.22
N TRP A 112 -10.43 10.64 3.74
CA TRP A 112 -9.24 10.69 2.89
C TRP A 112 -9.48 11.24 1.48
N TYR A 113 -10.72 11.54 1.11
CA TYR A 113 -11.02 12.25 -0.14
C TYR A 113 -10.99 13.78 -0.03
N ASN A 114 -10.92 14.31 1.19
CA ASN A 114 -10.96 15.74 1.46
C ASN A 114 -9.75 16.21 2.29
N ASN A 115 -8.74 15.36 2.45
CA ASN A 115 -7.56 15.58 3.28
C ASN A 115 -6.34 15.89 2.41
#